data_AF-A0A838WMR4-F1
#
_entry.id   AF-A0A838WMR4-F1
#
_cell.length_a   1.000
_cell.length_b   1.000
_cell.length_c   1.000
_cell.angle_alpha   90.00
_cell.angle_beta   90.00
_cell.angle_gamma   90.00
#
_symmetry.space_group_name_H-M   'P 1'
#
loop_
_entity.id
_entity.type
_entity.pdbx_description
1 polymer ?
#
loop_
_entity_poly.entity_id
_entity_poly.type
_entity_poly.pdbx_seq_one_letter_code
_entity_poly.pdbx_strand_id
1 'polypeptide(L)'
;AYPNSHIALTKALLEGCKYCADPNNAQEVRAILASREYVNTDMDFIQVEDPSGNSCDLDHPMREYAHHQFYGNSAINRPSRTEQTWIMTQLARWGETPFPRNWVEIVERVCRVGVFSTAARELGLDISYTRQPIQLFDGKPFNADDPFAYLNGLEIKRDFSVAEVVLDINRKFVA
;
A
#
# COMPACT_ATOMS: atom_id res chain seq x y z
N ALA A 1 9.41 24.02 -3.62
CA ALA A 1 8.60 22.81 -3.86
C ALA A 1 8.71 22.46 -5.35
N TYR A 2 8.91 21.19 -5.71
CA TYR A 2 9.14 20.73 -7.10
C TYR A 2 7.98 19.83 -7.59
N PRO A 3 6.81 20.40 -7.93
CA PRO A 3 5.63 19.61 -8.29
C PRO A 3 5.81 18.81 -9.57
N ASN A 4 6.48 19.37 -10.58
CA ASN A 4 6.72 18.69 -11.85
C ASN A 4 7.68 17.51 -11.69
N SER A 5 8.71 17.65 -10.85
CA SER A 5 9.64 16.55 -10.54
C SER A 5 8.93 15.41 -9.81
N HIS A 6 8.01 15.73 -8.89
CA HIS A 6 7.22 14.70 -8.20
C HIS A 6 6.31 13.92 -9.16
N ILE A 7 5.66 14.61 -10.11
CA ILE A 7 4.85 13.96 -11.15
C ILE A 7 5.75 13.10 -12.06
N ALA A 8 6.92 13.60 -12.48
CA ALA A 8 7.86 12.84 -13.31
C ALA A 8 8.36 11.56 -12.62
N LEU A 9 8.72 11.65 -11.34
CA LEU A 9 9.09 10.48 -10.55
C LEU A 9 7.94 9.49 -10.40
N THR A 10 6.73 9.97 -10.17
CA THR A 10 5.53 9.11 -10.09
C THR A 10 5.30 8.39 -11.41
N LYS A 11 5.48 9.06 -12.55
CA LYS A 11 5.38 8.42 -13.87
C LYS A 11 6.43 7.31 -14.05
N ALA A 12 7.69 7.61 -13.73
CA ALA A 12 8.78 6.63 -13.81
C ALA A 12 8.50 5.40 -12.94
N LEU A 13 7.96 5.59 -11.72
CA LEU A 13 7.56 4.48 -10.85
C LEU A 13 6.42 3.65 -11.45
N LEU A 14 5.41 4.29 -12.04
CA LEU A 14 4.29 3.56 -12.67
C LEU A 14 4.74 2.75 -13.88
N GLU A 15 5.65 3.28 -14.69
CA GLU A 15 6.26 2.53 -15.79
C GLU A 15 7.14 1.38 -15.28
N GLY A 16 7.93 1.61 -14.22
CA GLY A 16 8.69 0.56 -13.54
C GLY A 16 7.80 -0.55 -12.99
N CYS A 17 6.67 -0.20 -12.37
CA CYS A 17 5.68 -1.16 -11.89
C CYS A 17 5.09 -2.01 -13.02
N LYS A 18 4.78 -1.40 -14.19
CA LYS A 18 4.35 -2.15 -15.37
C LYS A 18 5.44 -3.08 -15.88
N TYR A 19 6.67 -2.59 -15.92
CA TYR A 19 7.82 -3.36 -16.37
C TYR A 19 8.03 -4.60 -15.48
N CYS A 20 7.96 -4.44 -14.16
CA CYS A 20 8.04 -5.55 -13.19
C CYS A 20 6.86 -6.52 -13.25
N ALA A 21 5.70 -6.09 -13.75
CA ALA A 21 4.51 -6.93 -13.86
C ALA A 21 4.46 -7.75 -15.17
N ASP A 22 5.30 -7.44 -16.15
CA ASP A 22 5.40 -8.20 -17.39
C ASP A 22 6.27 -9.45 -17.17
N PRO A 23 5.71 -10.67 -17.33
CA PRO A 23 6.45 -11.91 -17.16
C PRO A 23 7.72 -12.01 -18.01
N ASN A 24 7.73 -11.38 -19.19
CA ASN A 24 8.90 -11.40 -20.07
C ASN A 24 10.12 -10.70 -19.46
N ASN A 25 9.90 -9.77 -18.52
CA ASN A 25 10.96 -9.02 -17.85
C ASN A 25 11.38 -9.64 -16.52
N ALA A 26 10.69 -10.69 -16.04
CA ALA A 26 10.92 -11.24 -14.71
C ALA A 26 12.38 -11.68 -14.48
N GLN A 27 13.00 -12.31 -15.48
CA GLN A 27 14.39 -12.77 -15.38
C GLN A 27 15.38 -11.60 -15.25
N GLU A 28 15.15 -10.51 -16.00
CA GLU A 28 15.98 -9.30 -15.92
C GLU A 28 15.81 -8.62 -14.55
N VAL A 29 14.56 -8.48 -14.09
CA VAL A 29 14.25 -7.91 -12.77
C VAL A 29 14.93 -8.70 -11.65
N ARG A 30 14.89 -10.03 -11.70
CA ARG A 30 15.60 -10.91 -10.74
C ARG A 30 17.11 -10.68 -10.77
N ALA A 31 17.71 -10.59 -11.95
CA ALA A 31 19.15 -10.36 -12.10
C ALA A 31 19.58 -9.00 -11.55
N ILE A 32 18.78 -7.94 -11.78
CA ILE A 32 19.02 -6.61 -11.21
C ILE A 32 18.96 -6.69 -9.68
N LEU A 33 17.90 -7.28 -9.10
CA LEU A 33 17.75 -7.36 -7.64
C LEU A 33 18.84 -8.20 -6.96
N ALA A 34 19.31 -9.26 -7.61
CA ALA A 34 20.37 -10.14 -7.10
C ALA A 34 21.75 -9.46 -7.06
N SER A 35 21.94 -8.37 -7.82
CA SER A 35 23.24 -7.72 -7.94
C SER A 35 23.75 -7.17 -6.60
N ARG A 36 25.07 -6.99 -6.52
CA ARG A 36 25.76 -6.51 -5.32
C ARG A 36 25.32 -5.10 -4.91
N GLU A 37 24.92 -4.30 -5.88
CA GLU A 37 24.43 -2.93 -5.70
C GLU A 37 23.05 -2.89 -5.04
N TYR A 38 22.31 -4.01 -5.04
CA TYR A 38 20.95 -4.12 -4.47
C TYR A 38 20.91 -5.12 -3.30
N VAL A 39 20.21 -6.26 -3.45
CA VAL A 39 19.98 -7.20 -2.35
C VAL A 39 21.23 -8.05 -2.08
N ASN A 40 22.10 -8.21 -3.09
CA ASN A 40 23.33 -8.99 -2.99
C ASN A 40 23.06 -10.42 -2.48
N THR A 41 22.13 -11.11 -3.13
CA THR A 41 21.73 -12.49 -2.80
C THR A 41 21.74 -13.34 -4.06
N ASP A 42 21.78 -14.67 -3.89
CA ASP A 42 21.61 -15.57 -5.02
C ASP A 42 20.23 -15.36 -5.65
N MET A 43 20.21 -15.33 -7.00
CA MET A 43 19.01 -15.14 -7.81
C MET A 43 17.98 -16.25 -7.57
N ASP A 44 18.42 -17.45 -7.18
CA ASP A 44 17.54 -18.58 -6.87
C ASP A 44 16.61 -18.29 -5.67
N PHE A 45 16.99 -17.37 -4.78
CA PHE A 45 16.16 -16.93 -3.65
C PHE A 45 15.17 -15.82 -4.02
N ILE A 46 15.24 -15.25 -5.22
CA ILE A 46 14.36 -14.15 -5.65
C ILE A 46 13.28 -14.72 -6.57
N GLN A 47 12.03 -14.71 -6.11
CA GLN A 47 10.86 -15.19 -6.85
C GLN A 47 9.92 -14.01 -7.17
N VAL A 48 9.69 -13.75 -8.44
CA VAL A 48 8.83 -12.65 -8.94
C VAL A 48 7.52 -13.19 -9.54
N GLU A 49 7.49 -14.47 -9.93
CA GLU A 49 6.35 -15.15 -10.57
C GLU A 49 5.91 -16.41 -9.81
N ASP A 50 5.06 -17.23 -10.40
CA ASP A 50 4.62 -18.54 -9.90
C ASP A 50 5.80 -19.49 -9.59
N PRO A 51 6.06 -19.84 -8.32
CA PRO A 51 6.99 -20.87 -7.95
C PRO A 51 6.35 -22.17 -8.39
N SER A 52 6.62 -22.56 -9.63
CA SER A 52 6.47 -23.94 -10.03
C SER A 52 7.34 -24.81 -9.11
N GLY A 53 6.71 -25.30 -8.04
CA GLY A 53 7.05 -26.57 -7.39
C GLY A 53 7.94 -26.55 -6.15
N ASN A 54 8.56 -25.46 -5.72
CA ASN A 54 9.53 -25.53 -4.61
C ASN A 54 9.16 -24.69 -3.37
N SER A 55 8.39 -25.35 -2.50
CA SER A 55 8.15 -25.07 -1.07
C SER A 55 7.06 -24.05 -0.74
N CYS A 56 6.15 -24.28 0.21
CA CYS A 56 6.11 -25.33 1.23
C CYS A 56 4.91 -26.25 1.05
N ASP A 57 5.19 -27.54 1.03
CA ASP A 57 4.20 -28.53 1.35
C ASP A 57 4.82 -29.65 2.18
N LEU A 58 4.03 -30.31 3.02
CA LEU A 58 4.33 -31.70 3.33
C LEU A 58 3.25 -32.66 2.76
N ASP A 59 2.03 -32.22 2.45
CA ASP A 59 0.95 -33.05 1.88
C ASP A 59 -0.18 -32.34 1.06
N HIS A 60 -0.39 -31.01 1.14
CA HIS A 60 -1.27 -30.20 0.28
C HIS A 60 -0.63 -28.91 -0.31
N PRO A 61 -0.52 -28.76 -1.65
CA PRO A 61 0.00 -27.53 -2.25
C PRO A 61 -0.96 -26.36 -2.00
N MET A 62 -0.38 -25.16 -1.80
CA MET A 62 -1.13 -23.91 -1.64
C MET A 62 -2.19 -23.75 -2.74
N ARG A 63 -3.46 -23.74 -2.35
CA ARG A 63 -4.59 -23.77 -3.30
C ARG A 63 -4.79 -22.48 -4.08
N GLU A 64 -4.20 -21.36 -3.65
CA GLU A 64 -4.26 -20.10 -4.40
C GLU A 64 -2.92 -19.36 -4.27
N TYR A 65 -2.28 -19.14 -5.42
CA TYR A 65 -0.97 -18.54 -5.49
C TYR A 65 -1.05 -17.01 -5.34
N ALA A 66 -0.64 -16.49 -4.17
CA ALA A 66 -0.49 -15.06 -3.94
C ALA A 66 0.96 -14.64 -4.24
N HIS A 67 1.15 -13.89 -5.33
CA HIS A 67 2.43 -13.26 -5.67
C HIS A 67 2.39 -11.75 -5.51
N HIS A 68 3.59 -11.16 -5.58
CA HIS A 68 3.79 -9.74 -5.75
C HIS A 68 3.04 -9.23 -6.98
N GLN A 69 2.06 -8.35 -6.79
CA GLN A 69 1.36 -7.67 -7.88
C GLN A 69 1.88 -6.24 -7.99
N PHE A 70 2.69 -5.97 -9.02
CA PHE A 70 3.23 -4.63 -9.28
C PHE A 70 2.28 -3.77 -10.12
N TYR A 71 1.45 -4.39 -10.94
CA TYR A 71 0.48 -3.71 -11.79
C TYR A 71 -0.75 -4.60 -12.01
N GLY A 72 -1.93 -4.01 -12.15
CA GLY A 72 -3.17 -4.74 -12.40
C GLY A 72 -4.34 -3.82 -12.65
N ASN A 73 -5.44 -4.39 -13.15
CA ASN A 73 -6.64 -3.65 -13.55
C ASN A 73 -7.31 -2.91 -12.38
N SER A 74 -7.10 -3.36 -11.15
CA SER A 74 -7.72 -2.82 -9.93
C SER A 74 -7.03 -1.60 -9.33
N ALA A 75 -6.31 -0.80 -10.13
CA ALA A 75 -5.66 0.42 -9.64
C ALA A 75 -4.69 0.19 -8.46
N ILE A 76 -3.96 -0.93 -8.42
CA ILE A 76 -3.16 -1.37 -7.25
C ILE A 76 -2.21 -0.29 -6.73
N ASN A 77 -1.58 0.48 -7.63
CA ASN A 77 -0.64 1.54 -7.26
C ASN A 77 -1.31 2.85 -6.80
N ARG A 78 -2.64 2.96 -6.89
CA ARG A 78 -3.37 4.18 -6.53
C ARG A 78 -3.46 4.31 -5.02
N PRO A 79 -2.99 5.42 -4.42
CA PRO A 79 -3.15 5.64 -2.98
C PRO A 79 -4.63 5.58 -2.55
N SER A 80 -4.95 4.66 -1.65
CA SER A 80 -6.31 4.43 -1.17
C SER A 80 -6.53 5.11 0.18
N ARG A 81 -7.53 6.00 0.24
CA ARG A 81 -7.93 6.61 1.54
C ARG A 81 -8.47 5.56 2.51
N THR A 82 -9.19 4.56 1.99
CA THR A 82 -9.73 3.46 2.79
C THR A 82 -8.61 2.68 3.48
N GLU A 83 -7.54 2.34 2.76
CA GLU A 83 -6.40 1.62 3.33
C GLU A 83 -5.65 2.46 4.36
N GLN A 84 -5.44 3.75 4.09
CA GLN A 84 -4.79 4.65 5.04
C GLN A 84 -5.59 4.78 6.35
N THR A 85 -6.93 4.87 6.25
CA THR A 85 -7.80 4.83 7.43
C THR A 85 -7.72 3.49 8.15
N TRP A 86 -7.65 2.37 7.43
CA TRP A 86 -7.48 1.04 8.04
C TRP A 86 -6.16 0.92 8.80
N ILE A 87 -5.05 1.41 8.23
CA ILE A 87 -3.74 1.41 8.89
C ILE A 87 -3.80 2.21 10.20
N MET A 88 -4.34 3.43 10.18
CA MET A 88 -4.52 4.22 11.41
C MET A 88 -5.39 3.50 12.44
N THR A 89 -6.40 2.77 11.97
CA THR A 89 -7.29 1.98 12.83
C THR A 89 -6.52 0.83 13.50
N GLN A 90 -5.66 0.11 12.78
CA GLN A 90 -4.82 -0.95 13.38
C GLN A 90 -3.79 -0.40 14.37
N LEU A 91 -3.20 0.77 14.10
CA LEU A 91 -2.29 1.43 15.05
C LEU A 91 -3.00 1.77 16.36
N ALA A 92 -4.24 2.26 16.28
CA ALA A 92 -5.06 2.51 17.46
C ALA A 92 -5.49 1.23 18.18
N ARG A 93 -5.87 0.19 17.43
CA ARG A 93 -6.26 -1.13 17.98
C ARG A 93 -5.18 -1.72 18.88
N TRP A 94 -3.92 -1.57 18.50
CA TRP A 94 -2.76 -2.08 19.24
C TRP A 94 -2.17 -1.07 20.23
N GLY A 95 -2.76 0.11 20.37
CA GLY A 95 -2.34 1.13 21.34
C GLY A 95 -1.02 1.82 20.99
N GLU A 96 -0.57 1.76 19.72
CA GLU A 96 0.63 2.46 19.26
C GLU A 96 0.41 3.97 19.21
N THR A 97 -0.79 4.39 18.81
CA THR A 97 -1.18 5.80 18.75
C THR A 97 -2.65 5.96 19.15
N PRO A 98 -3.05 7.06 19.79
CA PRO A 98 -4.48 7.36 19.94
C PRO A 98 -5.13 7.48 18.56
N PHE A 99 -6.38 7.06 18.43
CA PHE A 99 -7.11 7.26 17.18
C PHE A 99 -7.37 8.76 17.00
N PRO A 100 -6.93 9.38 15.89
CA PRO A 100 -7.06 10.81 15.72
C PRO A 100 -8.53 11.20 15.54
N ARG A 101 -9.02 12.20 16.28
CA ARG A 101 -10.39 12.75 16.07
C ARG A 101 -10.54 13.42 14.71
N ASN A 102 -9.47 13.98 14.18
CA ASN A 102 -9.38 14.62 12.87
C ASN A 102 -8.77 13.68 11.80
N TRP A 103 -9.07 12.38 11.86
CA TRP A 103 -8.51 11.36 10.94
C TRP A 103 -8.72 11.68 9.46
N VAL A 104 -9.88 12.26 9.11
CA VAL A 104 -10.19 12.66 7.72
C VAL A 104 -9.18 13.69 7.22
N GLU A 105 -8.90 14.72 8.03
CA GLU A 105 -7.95 15.77 7.68
C GLU A 105 -6.53 15.20 7.52
N ILE A 106 -6.13 14.30 8.41
CA ILE A 106 -4.82 13.61 8.33
C ILE A 106 -4.72 12.83 7.02
N VAL A 107 -5.73 12.03 6.69
CA VAL A 107 -5.75 11.24 5.45
C VAL A 107 -5.72 12.14 4.22
N GLU A 108 -6.44 13.26 4.22
CA GLU A 108 -6.38 14.22 3.12
C GLU A 108 -5.00 14.85 2.95
N ARG A 109 -4.29 15.13 4.05
CA ARG A 109 -2.94 15.68 4.04
C ARG A 109 -1.88 14.68 3.56
N VAL A 110 -2.02 13.40 3.93
CA VAL A 110 -1.05 12.34 3.61
C VAL A 110 -1.34 11.71 2.25
N CYS A 111 -2.60 11.38 1.95
CA CYS A 111 -3.00 10.67 0.75
C CYS A 111 -3.18 11.63 -0.43
N ARG A 112 -2.08 11.98 -1.10
CA ARG A 112 -2.05 12.90 -2.25
C ARG A 112 -2.38 12.21 -3.57
N VAL A 113 -3.65 11.83 -3.73
CA VAL A 113 -4.17 11.15 -4.93
C VAL A 113 -4.06 12.02 -6.20
N GLY A 114 -3.97 13.35 -6.06
CA GLY A 114 -3.88 14.28 -7.19
C GLY A 114 -2.65 14.04 -8.06
N VAL A 115 -1.46 13.88 -7.45
CA VAL A 115 -0.19 13.66 -8.17
C VAL A 115 -0.25 12.36 -8.96
N PHE A 116 -0.69 11.28 -8.32
CA PHE A 116 -0.91 10.00 -8.97
C PHE A 116 -1.90 10.11 -10.15
N SER A 117 -3.03 10.80 -9.96
CA SER A 117 -4.06 10.92 -11.00
C SER A 117 -3.53 11.69 -12.22
N THR A 118 -2.74 12.74 -12.00
CA THR A 118 -2.10 13.48 -13.09
C THR A 118 -1.09 12.60 -13.84
N ALA A 119 -0.21 11.90 -13.10
CA ALA A 119 0.77 10.99 -13.70
C ALA A 119 0.12 9.86 -14.51
N ALA A 120 -0.90 9.21 -13.95
CA ALA A 120 -1.65 8.15 -14.62
C ALA A 120 -2.32 8.65 -15.91
N ARG A 121 -2.97 9.81 -15.88
CA ARG A 121 -3.58 10.41 -17.07
C ARG A 121 -2.56 10.72 -18.16
N GLU A 122 -1.40 11.26 -17.79
CA GLU A 122 -0.32 11.56 -18.75
C GLU A 122 0.27 10.30 -19.38
N LEU A 123 0.27 9.17 -18.66
CA LEU A 123 0.68 7.86 -19.17
C LEU A 123 -0.44 7.10 -19.92
N GLY A 124 -1.62 7.71 -20.10
CA GLY A 124 -2.77 7.07 -20.75
C GLY A 124 -3.36 5.88 -19.97
N LEU A 125 -3.18 5.86 -18.65
CA LEU A 125 -3.71 4.80 -17.78
C LEU A 125 -5.16 5.07 -17.42
N ASP A 126 -6.05 4.16 -17.84
CA ASP A 126 -7.45 4.17 -17.39
C ASP A 126 -7.55 3.47 -16.03
N ILE A 127 -7.69 4.27 -14.99
CA ILE A 127 -7.73 3.82 -13.60
C ILE A 127 -9.12 4.07 -13.06
N SER A 128 -10.00 3.08 -13.18
CA SER A 128 -11.28 3.10 -12.48
C SER A 128 -11.05 2.87 -10.99
N TYR A 129 -11.53 3.79 -10.16
CA TYR A 129 -11.48 3.65 -8.71
C TYR A 129 -12.88 3.75 -8.15
N THR A 130 -13.33 2.66 -7.54
CA THR A 130 -14.54 2.65 -6.73
C THR A 130 -14.12 2.48 -5.29
N ARG A 131 -14.58 3.38 -4.41
CA ARG A 131 -14.38 3.22 -2.97
C ARG A 131 -15.17 1.98 -2.54
N GLN A 132 -14.47 0.97 -2.04
CA GLN A 132 -15.09 -0.27 -1.54
C GLN A 132 -14.64 -0.51 -0.10
N PRO A 133 -15.47 -1.16 0.73
CA PRO A 133 -15.03 -1.72 2.00
C PRO A 133 -13.89 -2.72 1.79
N ILE A 134 -12.98 -2.83 2.76
CA ILE A 134 -11.93 -3.85 2.71
C ILE A 134 -12.48 -5.12 3.33
N GLN A 135 -12.55 -6.20 2.56
CA GLN A 135 -12.94 -7.51 3.06
C GLN A 135 -11.71 -8.21 3.65
N LEU A 136 -11.73 -8.51 4.94
CA LEU A 136 -10.66 -9.26 5.61
C LEU A 136 -10.95 -10.77 5.60
N PHE A 137 -9.90 -11.56 5.82
CA PHE A 137 -9.95 -13.02 5.82
C PHE A 137 -10.87 -13.61 6.89
N ASP A 138 -11.08 -12.87 7.99
CA ASP A 138 -11.96 -13.27 9.10
C ASP A 138 -13.44 -12.94 8.83
N GLY A 139 -13.77 -12.51 7.61
CA GLY A 139 -15.12 -12.16 7.20
C GLY A 139 -15.56 -10.75 7.64
N LYS A 140 -14.77 -10.03 8.44
CA LYS A 140 -15.15 -8.71 8.94
C LYS A 140 -14.87 -7.63 7.89
N PRO A 141 -15.89 -6.93 7.35
CA PRO A 141 -15.66 -5.83 6.43
C PRO A 141 -15.18 -4.60 7.20
N PHE A 142 -14.18 -3.91 6.67
CA PHE A 142 -13.76 -2.60 7.15
C PHE A 142 -14.43 -1.50 6.31
N ASN A 143 -15.29 -0.71 6.95
CA ASN A 143 -15.86 0.49 6.37
C ASN A 143 -15.08 1.73 6.82
N ALA A 144 -14.45 2.44 5.87
CA ALA A 144 -13.68 3.64 6.18
C ALA A 144 -14.53 4.85 6.62
N ASP A 145 -15.85 4.82 6.40
CA ASP A 145 -16.77 5.87 6.88
C ASP A 145 -17.08 5.75 8.38
N ASP A 146 -16.94 4.55 8.95
CA ASP A 146 -17.14 4.31 10.39
C ASP A 146 -16.02 3.41 10.97
N PRO A 147 -14.81 3.97 11.15
CA PRO A 147 -13.69 3.22 11.72
C PRO A 147 -13.93 2.82 13.19
N PHE A 148 -14.80 3.56 13.91
CA PHE A 148 -15.12 3.26 15.31
C PHE A 148 -15.99 2.01 15.44
N ALA A 149 -17.01 1.84 14.60
CA ALA A 149 -17.80 0.62 14.57
C ALA A 149 -16.92 -0.61 14.31
N TYR A 150 -15.98 -0.49 13.38
CA TYR A 150 -15.01 -1.56 13.13
C TYR A 150 -14.14 -1.86 14.35
N LEU A 151 -13.52 -0.86 14.99
CA LEU A 151 -12.72 -1.06 16.21
C LEU A 151 -13.51 -1.72 17.32
N ASN A 152 -14.73 -1.25 17.58
CA ASN A 152 -15.56 -1.76 18.66
C ASN A 152 -16.00 -3.22 18.39
N GLY A 153 -16.20 -3.61 17.13
CA GLY A 153 -16.56 -4.96 16.71
C GLY A 153 -15.43 -5.99 16.73
N LEU A 154 -14.19 -5.58 17.05
CA LEU A 154 -13.07 -6.50 17.23
C LEU A 154 -13.05 -7.06 18.66
N GLU A 155 -12.98 -8.38 18.78
CA GLU A 155 -12.88 -9.08 20.08
C GLU A 155 -11.53 -8.81 20.75
N ILE A 156 -10.45 -8.93 19.98
CA ILE A 156 -9.08 -8.71 20.46
C ILE A 156 -8.66 -7.29 20.07
N LYS A 157 -8.61 -6.40 21.07
CA LYS A 157 -8.12 -5.02 20.98
C LYS A 157 -7.62 -4.54 22.34
N ARG A 158 -6.76 -3.53 22.35
CA ARG A 158 -6.46 -2.77 23.56
C ARG A 158 -7.53 -1.69 23.78
N ASP A 159 -7.57 -1.16 25.00
CA ASP A 159 -8.31 0.08 25.27
C ASP A 159 -7.68 1.20 24.43
N PHE A 160 -8.42 1.72 23.47
CA PHE A 160 -7.95 2.78 22.59
C PHE A 160 -8.50 4.12 23.08
N SER A 161 -7.66 5.16 23.03
CA SER A 161 -8.06 6.53 23.31
C SER A 161 -8.23 7.32 22.02
N VAL A 162 -9.14 8.30 22.04
CA VAL A 162 -9.30 9.26 20.94
C VAL A 162 -8.66 10.57 21.33
N ALA A 163 -7.74 11.07 20.51
CA ALA A 163 -7.08 12.35 20.72
C ALA A 163 -7.11 13.18 19.44
N GLU A 164 -7.11 14.50 19.57
CA GLU A 164 -6.96 15.38 18.42
C GLU A 164 -5.49 15.57 18.08
N VAL A 165 -5.10 15.38 16.82
CA VAL A 165 -3.71 15.56 16.39
C VAL A 165 -3.53 16.99 15.91
N VAL A 166 -2.62 17.71 16.56
CA VAL A 166 -2.24 19.07 16.16
C VAL A 166 -1.32 19.01 14.95
N LEU A 167 -1.80 19.43 13.78
CA LEU A 167 -1.08 19.26 12.52
C LEU A 167 -0.14 20.44 12.19
N ASP A 168 -0.51 21.65 12.59
CA ASP A 168 0.22 22.88 12.26
C ASP A 168 0.95 23.42 13.49
N ILE A 169 1.79 22.58 14.10
CA ILE A 169 2.77 23.08 15.07
C ILE A 169 3.74 23.93 14.27
N ASN A 170 3.64 25.24 14.45
CA ASN A 170 4.54 26.24 13.87
C ASN A 170 5.96 25.99 14.43
N ARG A 171 6.67 25.00 13.88
CA ARG A 171 8.07 24.73 14.20
C ARG A 171 8.83 25.93 13.64
N LYS A 172 9.07 26.91 14.50
CA LYS A 172 10.13 27.90 14.26
C LYS A 172 11.38 27.08 14.01
N PHE A 173 11.79 26.99 12.74
CA PHE A 173 13.12 26.51 12.40
C PHE A 173 14.08 27.45 13.12
N VAL A 174 14.77 26.93 14.14
CA VAL A 174 15.88 27.63 14.77
C VAL A 174 16.95 27.72 13.68
N ALA A 175 17.21 28.95 13.24
CA ALA A 175 18.22 29.28 12.24
C ALA A 175 19.63 28.96 12.74
#